data_AF-A0A6F9BQV3-F1
#
_entry.id   AF-A0A6F9BQV3-F1
#
_cell.length_a   1.000
_cell.length_b   1.000
_cell.length_c   1.000
_cell.angle_alpha   90.00
_cell.angle_beta   90.00
_cell.angle_gamma   90.00
#
_symmetry.space_group_name_H-M   'P 1'
#
loop_
_entity.id
_entity.type
_entity.pdbx_description
1 polymer ?
#
loop_
_entity_poly.entity_id
_entity_poly.type
_entity_poly.pdbx_seq_one_letter_code
_entity_poly.pdbx_strand_id
1 'polypeptide(L)'
;MRKRMAHFLNQKRSLLDVLYVYLSVSVVHSYNIDLEHPIVFGGPDSSFFGYSVLEHYHDNTRWVLVGAPKANSSYSSSVHTPGAVFKCRVHSNPERRCTEMDLGRGNKPRESCGKTCQGDRDDEWMGVSLARQDKSNGKILACAHRWKNVYYDSEHILPHGYCSIIPPTLQGRTQALIPCYEDYKQKYGEEHGSCQAGIAGVFTE
;
A
#
# COMPACT_ATOMS: atom_id res chain seq x y z
N MET A 1 26.33 -40.74 49.24
CA MET A 1 25.92 -41.20 47.89
C MET A 1 24.67 -40.50 47.33
N ARG A 2 23.60 -40.26 48.11
CA ARG A 2 22.35 -39.59 47.64
C ARG A 2 22.51 -38.18 47.02
N LYS A 3 23.37 -37.30 47.55
CA LYS A 3 23.58 -35.93 47.02
C LYS A 3 24.20 -35.89 45.61
N ARG A 4 25.07 -36.86 45.27
CA ARG A 4 25.72 -36.95 43.95
C ARG A 4 24.76 -37.36 42.84
N MET A 5 23.80 -38.25 43.14
CA MET A 5 22.76 -38.66 42.20
C MET A 5 21.79 -37.53 41.88
N ALA A 6 21.37 -36.73 42.88
CA ALA A 6 20.48 -35.58 42.66
C ALA A 6 21.11 -34.50 41.76
N HIS A 7 22.41 -34.22 41.93
CA HIS A 7 23.15 -33.29 41.05
C HIS A 7 23.23 -33.80 39.60
N PHE A 8 23.45 -35.10 39.41
CA PHE A 8 23.49 -35.73 38.09
C PHE A 8 22.12 -35.72 37.38
N LEU A 9 21.02 -35.91 38.12
CA LEU A 9 19.66 -35.85 37.56
C LEU A 9 19.27 -34.42 37.16
N ASN A 10 19.62 -33.40 37.95
CA ASN A 10 19.36 -31.99 37.59
C ASN A 10 20.17 -31.53 36.38
N GLN A 11 21.43 -31.96 36.28
CA GLN A 11 22.29 -31.64 35.13
C GLN A 11 21.78 -32.28 33.83
N LYS A 12 21.23 -33.51 33.90
CA LYS A 12 20.58 -34.18 32.76
C LYS A 12 19.26 -33.52 32.34
N ARG A 13 18.44 -33.06 33.29
CA ARG A 13 17.23 -32.27 33.00
C ARG A 13 17.55 -30.96 32.30
N SER A 14 18.53 -30.20 32.82
CA SER A 14 18.97 -28.95 32.21
C SER A 14 19.51 -29.14 30.78
N LEU A 15 20.25 -30.23 30.51
CA LEU A 15 20.71 -30.57 29.16
C LEU A 15 19.56 -30.97 28.22
N LEU A 16 18.56 -31.71 28.73
CA LEU A 16 17.35 -32.05 27.98
C LEU A 16 16.52 -30.80 27.65
N ASP A 17 16.37 -29.88 28.61
CA ASP A 17 15.66 -28.62 28.42
C ASP A 17 16.39 -27.74 27.38
N VAL A 18 17.72 -27.66 27.44
CA VAL A 18 18.54 -26.97 26.43
C VAL A 18 18.42 -27.62 25.06
N LEU A 19 18.42 -28.95 24.97
CA LEU A 19 18.20 -29.69 23.72
C LEU A 19 16.79 -29.46 23.17
N TYR A 20 15.77 -29.43 24.05
CA TYR A 20 14.38 -29.16 23.69
C TYR A 20 14.20 -27.73 23.17
N VAL A 21 14.86 -26.76 23.82
CA VAL A 21 14.94 -25.37 23.33
C VAL A 21 15.64 -25.33 21.97
N TYR A 22 16.78 -26.00 21.80
CA TYR A 22 17.49 -26.07 20.52
C TYR A 22 16.66 -26.71 19.40
N LEU A 23 15.92 -27.78 19.71
CA LEU A 23 15.00 -28.47 18.77
C LEU A 23 13.76 -27.63 18.48
N SER A 24 13.23 -26.88 19.44
CA SER A 24 12.12 -25.94 19.22
C SER A 24 12.54 -24.68 18.45
N VAL A 25 13.83 -24.35 18.47
CA VAL A 25 14.49 -23.33 17.61
C VAL A 25 14.93 -23.95 16.27
N SER A 26 14.26 -25.02 15.83
CA SER A 26 14.33 -25.44 14.43
C SER A 26 13.87 -24.26 13.58
N VAL A 27 14.82 -23.67 12.85
CA VAL A 27 14.56 -22.58 11.92
C VAL A 27 13.52 -23.08 10.93
N VAL A 28 12.31 -22.53 11.01
CA VAL A 28 11.27 -22.79 10.02
C VAL A 28 11.76 -22.14 8.73
N HIS A 29 12.52 -22.89 7.94
CA HIS A 29 12.82 -22.48 6.58
C HIS A 29 11.53 -22.57 5.77
N SER A 30 11.29 -21.54 4.95
CA SER A 30 10.26 -21.59 3.91
C SER A 30 10.51 -22.83 3.06
N TYR A 31 9.63 -23.82 3.14
CA TYR A 31 9.86 -25.13 2.51
C TYR A 31 9.48 -25.16 1.03
N ASN A 32 8.71 -24.18 0.55
CA ASN A 32 8.15 -24.15 -0.81
C ASN A 32 8.24 -22.78 -1.50
N ILE A 33 8.99 -21.83 -0.95
CA ILE A 33 9.31 -20.57 -1.63
C ILE A 33 10.74 -20.66 -2.14
N ASP A 34 10.91 -20.50 -3.45
CA ASP A 34 12.22 -20.46 -4.08
C ASP A 34 12.93 -19.14 -3.73
N LEU A 35 14.04 -19.25 -3.00
CA LEU A 35 14.88 -18.11 -2.62
C LEU A 35 16.06 -17.91 -3.59
N GLU A 36 16.35 -18.87 -4.46
CA GLU A 36 17.47 -18.84 -5.40
C GLU A 36 17.13 -18.08 -6.69
N HIS A 37 15.87 -18.14 -7.13
CA HIS A 37 15.42 -17.52 -8.38
C HIS A 37 14.34 -16.43 -8.21
N PRO A 38 14.54 -15.40 -7.36
CA PRO A 38 13.57 -14.34 -7.20
C PRO A 38 13.51 -13.43 -8.44
N ILE A 39 12.31 -12.93 -8.74
CA ILE A 39 12.13 -11.81 -9.67
C ILE A 39 12.09 -10.53 -8.85
N VAL A 40 13.11 -9.69 -9.03
CA VAL A 40 13.23 -8.41 -8.32
C VAL A 40 12.81 -7.27 -9.24
N PHE A 41 11.78 -6.54 -8.82
CA PHE A 41 11.33 -5.32 -9.48
C PHE A 41 11.88 -4.09 -8.73
N GLY A 42 12.52 -3.20 -9.47
CA GLY A 42 12.97 -1.90 -8.96
C GLY A 42 12.05 -0.77 -9.43
N GLY A 43 12.03 0.31 -8.65
CA GLY A 43 11.34 1.56 -9.00
C GLY A 43 12.24 2.78 -8.76
N PRO A 44 11.68 3.99 -8.89
CA PRO A 44 12.44 5.22 -8.73
C PRO A 44 13.05 5.35 -7.32
N ASP A 45 14.26 5.89 -7.23
CA ASP A 45 14.95 6.08 -5.96
C ASP A 45 14.18 7.05 -5.04
N SER A 46 14.24 6.81 -3.73
CA SER A 46 13.60 7.65 -2.69
C SER A 46 12.07 7.82 -2.82
N SER A 47 11.41 7.03 -3.69
CA SER A 47 9.97 7.11 -3.95
C SER A 47 9.11 6.27 -3.00
N PHE A 48 9.75 5.49 -2.13
CA PHE A 48 9.13 4.44 -1.33
C PHE A 48 8.43 3.39 -2.19
N PHE A 49 8.97 3.11 -3.39
CA PHE A 49 8.53 1.99 -4.21
C PHE A 49 8.59 0.68 -3.42
N GLY A 50 7.46 -0.01 -3.34
CA GLY A 50 7.30 -1.23 -2.53
C GLY A 50 6.61 -1.00 -1.20
N TYR A 51 6.19 0.23 -0.88
CA TYR A 51 5.46 0.52 0.36
C TYR A 51 4.16 -0.30 0.47
N SER A 52 3.48 -0.49 -0.67
CA SER A 52 2.38 -1.44 -0.80
C SER A 52 2.57 -2.29 -2.06
N VAL A 53 2.15 -3.55 -1.99
CA VAL A 53 2.27 -4.53 -3.08
C VAL A 53 0.98 -5.32 -3.22
N LEU A 54 0.60 -5.62 -4.46
CA LEU A 54 -0.64 -6.33 -4.75
C LEU A 54 -0.50 -7.17 -6.01
N GLU A 55 -0.83 -8.46 -5.91
CA GLU A 55 -0.93 -9.32 -7.08
C GLU A 55 -2.24 -9.06 -7.83
N HIS A 56 -2.15 -9.04 -9.17
CA HIS A 56 -3.31 -8.85 -10.02
C HIS A 56 -3.25 -9.76 -11.24
N TYR A 57 -4.35 -10.45 -11.50
CA TYR A 57 -4.54 -11.27 -12.68
C TYR A 57 -5.78 -10.80 -13.45
N HIS A 58 -5.58 -10.57 -14.74
CA HIS A 58 -6.63 -10.24 -15.69
C HIS A 58 -6.19 -10.62 -17.10
N ASP A 59 -7.11 -11.20 -17.88
CA ASP A 59 -6.90 -11.60 -19.29
C ASP A 59 -5.58 -12.35 -19.54
N ASN A 60 -5.39 -13.45 -18.81
CA ASN A 60 -4.19 -14.30 -18.84
C ASN A 60 -2.86 -13.58 -18.56
N THR A 61 -2.91 -12.36 -18.01
CA THR A 61 -1.73 -11.58 -17.66
C THR A 61 -1.62 -11.44 -16.15
N ARG A 62 -0.43 -11.78 -15.63
CA ARG A 62 -0.06 -11.61 -14.22
C ARG A 62 0.74 -10.34 -14.04
N TRP A 63 0.29 -9.51 -13.11
CA TRP A 63 0.88 -8.23 -12.74
C TRP A 63 1.18 -8.23 -11.25
N VAL A 64 2.28 -7.56 -10.89
CA VAL A 64 2.50 -7.04 -9.54
C VAL A 64 2.26 -5.53 -9.62
N LEU A 65 1.33 -5.04 -8.82
CA LEU A 65 1.09 -3.62 -8.62
C LEU A 65 1.88 -3.16 -7.40
N VAL A 66 2.51 -2.00 -7.51
CA VAL A 66 3.41 -1.49 -6.47
C VAL A 66 3.10 -0.03 -6.20
N GLY A 67 2.82 0.30 -4.95
CA GLY A 67 2.68 1.67 -4.50
C GLY A 67 4.03 2.32 -4.20
N ALA A 68 4.16 3.59 -4.56
CA ALA A 68 5.31 4.43 -4.27
C ALA A 68 4.82 5.82 -3.78
N PRO A 69 4.45 5.95 -2.49
CA PRO A 69 3.79 7.15 -1.96
C PRO A 69 4.59 8.44 -2.05
N LYS A 70 5.91 8.34 -2.25
CA LYS A 70 6.83 9.48 -2.39
C LYS A 70 7.34 9.64 -3.82
N ALA A 71 6.76 8.95 -4.80
CA ALA A 71 7.11 9.15 -6.20
C ALA A 71 6.64 10.52 -6.70
N ASN A 72 7.47 11.13 -7.55
CA ASN A 72 6.98 12.12 -8.51
C ASN A 72 6.25 11.39 -9.64
N SER A 73 5.13 11.94 -10.08
CA SER A 73 4.28 11.34 -11.10
C SER A 73 4.53 11.99 -12.46
N SER A 74 4.73 11.18 -13.50
CA SER A 74 4.82 11.67 -14.88
C SER A 74 3.47 12.20 -15.40
N TYR A 75 2.35 11.70 -14.85
CA TYR A 75 0.99 12.13 -15.18
C TYR A 75 0.53 13.37 -14.39
N SER A 76 1.30 13.78 -13.37
CA SER A 76 0.98 14.90 -12.48
C SER A 76 2.24 15.70 -12.14
N SER A 77 3.02 16.07 -13.16
CA SER A 77 4.33 16.74 -13.03
C SER A 77 4.31 18.11 -12.35
N SER A 78 3.16 18.78 -12.32
CA SER A 78 2.97 20.05 -11.60
C SER A 78 2.64 19.88 -10.13
N VAL A 79 2.40 18.66 -9.66
CA VAL A 79 2.04 18.33 -8.29
C VAL A 79 3.29 17.86 -7.53
N HIS A 80 3.50 18.39 -6.32
CA HIS A 80 4.68 18.06 -5.54
C HIS A 80 4.50 16.69 -4.86
N THR A 81 5.34 15.71 -5.25
CA THR A 81 5.41 14.39 -4.60
C THR A 81 4.03 13.75 -4.32
N PRO A 82 3.14 13.62 -5.32
CA PRO A 82 1.80 13.09 -5.10
C PRO A 82 1.80 11.60 -4.72
N GLY A 83 2.87 10.88 -5.04
CA GLY A 83 2.90 9.42 -5.05
C GLY A 83 2.34 8.85 -6.35
N ALA A 84 2.62 7.57 -6.59
CA ALA A 84 2.19 6.87 -7.79
C ALA A 84 1.98 5.37 -7.54
N VAL A 85 1.27 4.73 -8.46
CA VAL A 85 1.13 3.27 -8.52
C VAL A 85 1.78 2.78 -9.81
N PHE A 86 2.60 1.75 -9.70
CA PHE A 86 3.29 1.12 -10.81
C PHE A 86 2.70 -0.27 -11.07
N LYS A 87 2.84 -0.75 -12.31
CA LYS A 87 2.53 -2.13 -12.70
C LYS A 87 3.75 -2.79 -13.33
N CYS A 88 4.03 -4.00 -12.88
CA CYS A 88 5.15 -4.81 -13.35
C CYS A 88 4.59 -6.13 -13.89
N ARG A 89 4.83 -6.45 -15.16
CA ARG A 89 4.41 -7.75 -15.72
C ARG A 89 5.36 -8.83 -15.20
N VAL A 90 4.82 -9.98 -14.77
CA VAL A 90 5.62 -11.04 -14.13
C VAL A 90 6.46 -11.85 -15.12
N HIS A 91 5.87 -12.31 -16.23
CA HIS A 91 6.57 -13.21 -17.17
C HIS A 91 7.23 -12.48 -18.34
N SER A 92 6.44 -11.95 -19.28
CA SER A 92 6.92 -11.32 -20.52
C SER A 92 7.52 -9.92 -20.27
N ASN A 93 8.51 -9.86 -19.39
CA ASN A 93 9.19 -8.66 -18.90
C ASN A 93 10.65 -8.99 -18.54
N PRO A 94 11.48 -9.35 -19.53
CA PRO A 94 12.87 -9.75 -19.29
C PRO A 94 13.70 -8.63 -18.65
N GLU A 95 13.35 -7.38 -18.94
CA GLU A 95 14.01 -6.19 -18.39
C GLU A 95 13.51 -5.80 -16.99
N ARG A 96 12.52 -6.54 -16.45
CA ARG A 96 11.94 -6.32 -15.11
C ARG A 96 11.46 -4.87 -14.90
N ARG A 97 10.96 -4.24 -15.97
CA ARG A 97 10.49 -2.86 -15.93
C ARG A 97 9.11 -2.77 -15.30
N CYS A 98 8.91 -1.73 -14.50
CA CYS A 98 7.63 -1.33 -13.98
C CYS A 98 7.24 0.00 -14.60
N THR A 99 5.99 0.11 -15.05
CA THR A 99 5.47 1.36 -15.64
C THR A 99 4.48 2.01 -14.70
N GLU A 100 4.56 3.34 -14.60
CA GLU A 100 3.58 4.12 -13.85
C GLU A 100 2.18 3.92 -14.46
N MET A 101 1.17 3.83 -13.61
CA MET A 101 -0.23 3.79 -14.01
C MET A 101 -0.82 5.19 -14.06
N ASP A 102 -1.43 5.54 -15.19
CA ASP A 102 -2.28 6.73 -15.26
C ASP A 102 -3.60 6.45 -14.52
N LEU A 103 -3.80 7.14 -13.39
CA LEU A 103 -5.04 7.05 -12.61
C LEU A 103 -6.11 8.04 -13.10
N GLY A 104 -5.86 8.78 -14.19
CA GLY A 104 -6.82 9.71 -14.78
C GLY A 104 -7.04 10.98 -13.95
N ARG A 105 -6.05 11.37 -13.14
CA ARG A 105 -6.13 12.52 -12.22
C ARG A 105 -5.60 13.83 -12.81
N GLY A 106 -4.99 13.75 -14.00
CA GLY A 106 -4.47 14.90 -14.74
C GLY A 106 -3.36 15.65 -14.02
N ASN A 107 -2.94 16.76 -14.61
CA ASN A 107 -1.79 17.55 -14.17
C ASN A 107 -2.20 18.87 -13.48
N LYS A 108 -3.00 18.78 -12.43
CA LYS A 108 -3.42 19.94 -11.63
C LYS A 108 -3.17 19.66 -10.14
N PRO A 109 -2.46 20.55 -9.42
CA PRO A 109 -2.28 20.43 -7.97
C PRO A 109 -3.59 20.52 -7.21
N ARG A 110 -4.51 21.37 -7.72
CA ARG A 110 -5.80 21.61 -7.12
C ARG A 110 -6.96 21.35 -8.06
N GLU A 111 -8.01 20.73 -7.55
CA GLU A 111 -9.23 20.40 -8.30
C GLU A 111 -10.49 20.58 -7.44
N SER A 112 -11.59 20.99 -8.06
CA SER A 112 -12.88 21.04 -7.36
C SER A 112 -13.45 19.63 -7.24
N CYS A 113 -13.88 19.26 -6.03
CA CYS A 113 -14.36 17.92 -5.68
C CYS A 113 -15.77 17.90 -5.06
N GLY A 114 -16.43 19.06 -4.99
CA GLY A 114 -17.69 19.26 -4.26
C GLY A 114 -17.95 20.75 -4.02
N LYS A 115 -19.05 21.09 -3.33
CA LYS A 115 -19.44 22.50 -3.12
C LYS A 115 -18.47 23.27 -2.23
N THR A 116 -17.94 22.60 -1.20
CA THR A 116 -16.99 23.16 -0.23
C THR A 116 -15.70 22.34 -0.25
N CYS A 117 -15.26 21.95 -1.46
CA CYS A 117 -14.14 21.06 -1.67
C CYS A 117 -13.21 21.59 -2.74
N GLN A 118 -11.99 21.94 -2.32
CA GLN A 118 -10.86 22.19 -3.19
C GLN A 118 -9.79 21.18 -2.79
N GLY A 119 -9.68 20.11 -3.57
CA GLY A 119 -8.70 19.05 -3.35
C GLY A 119 -7.30 19.57 -3.58
N ASP A 120 -6.37 19.22 -2.70
CA ASP A 120 -4.94 19.49 -2.83
C ASP A 120 -4.18 18.17 -2.81
N ARG A 121 -3.39 17.98 -3.86
CA ARG A 121 -2.73 16.72 -4.19
C ARG A 121 -1.26 16.67 -3.82
N ASP A 122 -0.70 17.76 -3.30
CA ASP A 122 0.70 17.80 -2.90
C ASP A 122 0.91 16.87 -1.70
N ASP A 123 1.93 16.01 -1.73
CA ASP A 123 2.25 15.06 -0.66
C ASP A 123 1.04 14.21 -0.19
N GLU A 124 0.13 13.86 -1.10
CA GLU A 124 -1.10 13.12 -0.79
C GLU A 124 -0.87 11.62 -0.48
N TRP A 125 0.30 11.10 -0.85
CA TRP A 125 0.74 9.72 -0.63
C TRP A 125 -0.06 8.66 -1.40
N MET A 126 -0.31 8.91 -2.69
CA MET A 126 -0.95 7.93 -3.56
C MET A 126 -0.14 6.64 -3.67
N GLY A 127 -0.81 5.50 -3.46
CA GLY A 127 -0.17 4.18 -3.39
C GLY A 127 0.22 3.78 -1.97
N VAL A 128 -0.23 4.48 -0.92
CA VAL A 128 0.03 4.07 0.48
C VAL A 128 -0.59 2.70 0.78
N SER A 129 -1.74 2.40 0.19
CA SER A 129 -2.40 1.11 0.31
C SER A 129 -2.98 0.68 -1.04
N LEU A 130 -2.92 -0.62 -1.31
CA LEU A 130 -3.51 -1.28 -2.46
C LEU A 130 -4.38 -2.44 -1.99
N ALA A 131 -5.55 -2.63 -2.60
CA ALA A 131 -6.40 -3.80 -2.36
C ALA A 131 -7.08 -4.24 -3.66
N ARG A 132 -7.28 -5.55 -3.84
CA ARG A 132 -8.01 -6.12 -4.99
C ARG A 132 -9.27 -6.82 -4.49
N GLN A 133 -10.36 -6.69 -5.22
CA GLN A 133 -11.55 -7.52 -4.98
C GLN A 133 -11.23 -8.98 -5.26
N ASP A 134 -11.66 -9.88 -4.38
CA ASP A 134 -11.41 -11.31 -4.50
C ASP A 134 -12.38 -11.99 -5.50
N LYS A 135 -12.24 -11.62 -6.78
CA LYS A 135 -12.97 -12.21 -7.90
C LYS A 135 -12.15 -12.18 -9.19
N SER A 136 -12.58 -12.92 -10.22
CA SER A 136 -11.86 -13.05 -11.50
C SER A 136 -11.60 -11.69 -12.18
N ASN A 137 -12.62 -10.83 -12.23
CA ASN A 137 -12.54 -9.45 -12.72
C ASN A 137 -12.55 -8.45 -11.55
N GLY A 138 -11.72 -8.73 -10.54
CA GLY A 138 -11.62 -7.90 -9.35
C GLY A 138 -11.07 -6.52 -9.67
N LYS A 139 -11.82 -5.48 -9.28
CA LYS A 139 -11.34 -4.09 -9.31
C LYS A 139 -10.25 -3.91 -8.25
N ILE A 140 -9.49 -2.85 -8.40
CA ILE A 140 -8.41 -2.50 -7.46
C ILE A 140 -8.76 -1.17 -6.79
N LEU A 141 -8.39 -1.03 -5.53
CA LEU A 141 -8.43 0.21 -4.78
C LEU A 141 -6.98 0.67 -4.57
N ALA A 142 -6.70 1.92 -4.89
CA ALA A 142 -5.43 2.58 -4.56
C ALA A 142 -5.73 3.88 -3.82
N CYS A 143 -5.05 4.13 -2.70
CA CYS A 143 -5.40 5.26 -1.82
C CYS A 143 -4.24 6.21 -1.56
N ALA A 144 -4.62 7.42 -1.11
CA ALA A 144 -3.81 8.58 -0.78
C ALA A 144 -4.37 9.21 0.51
N HIS A 145 -4.00 8.63 1.65
CA HIS A 145 -4.56 9.02 2.97
C HIS A 145 -4.23 10.44 3.42
N ARG A 146 -3.26 11.11 2.78
CA ARG A 146 -2.86 12.50 3.08
C ARG A 146 -3.39 13.50 2.06
N TRP A 147 -4.28 13.08 1.17
CA TRP A 147 -5.04 14.01 0.34
C TRP A 147 -5.88 14.94 1.22
N LYS A 148 -5.93 16.23 0.85
CA LYS A 148 -6.49 17.28 1.69
C LYS A 148 -7.55 18.07 0.94
N ASN A 149 -8.56 18.53 1.69
CA ASN A 149 -9.42 19.62 1.27
C ASN A 149 -8.86 20.93 1.85
N VAL A 150 -8.53 21.89 0.98
CA VAL A 150 -7.99 23.21 1.32
C VAL A 150 -9.00 24.34 1.08
N TYR A 151 -10.29 24.03 0.93
CA TYR A 151 -11.33 25.04 0.71
C TYR A 151 -11.41 26.08 1.85
N TYR A 152 -11.12 25.67 3.08
CA TYR A 152 -11.12 26.51 4.28
C TYR A 152 -9.70 26.68 4.85
N ASP A 153 -8.68 26.77 3.99
CA ASP A 153 -7.27 26.80 4.42
C ASP A 153 -6.89 27.96 5.35
N SER A 154 -7.67 29.04 5.38
CA SER A 154 -7.54 30.11 6.37
C SER A 154 -7.86 29.69 7.80
N GLU A 155 -8.64 28.61 7.97
CA GLU A 155 -9.04 28.05 9.26
C GLU A 155 -8.34 26.71 9.49
N HIS A 156 -8.67 25.72 8.66
CA HIS A 156 -8.20 24.35 8.77
C HIS A 156 -8.01 23.68 7.41
N ILE A 157 -6.93 22.90 7.29
CA ILE A 157 -6.74 21.96 6.20
C ILE A 157 -7.30 20.61 6.64
N LEU A 158 -8.21 20.02 5.87
CA LEU A 158 -8.94 18.82 6.26
C LEU A 158 -8.41 17.60 5.50
N PRO A 159 -7.59 16.73 6.12
CA PRO A 159 -7.03 15.56 5.46
C PRO A 159 -8.07 14.42 5.42
N HIS A 160 -9.03 14.53 4.50
CA HIS A 160 -10.06 13.51 4.29
C HIS A 160 -9.52 12.19 3.72
N GLY A 161 -8.37 12.23 3.04
CA GLY A 161 -7.89 11.10 2.25
C GLY A 161 -8.68 10.91 0.96
N TYR A 162 -8.15 10.09 0.07
CA TYR A 162 -8.70 9.86 -1.27
C TYR A 162 -8.37 8.44 -1.72
N CYS A 163 -9.28 7.78 -2.44
CA CYS A 163 -8.99 6.54 -3.15
C CYS A 163 -9.47 6.57 -4.60
N SER A 164 -8.79 5.82 -5.46
CA SER A 164 -9.19 5.51 -6.82
C SER A 164 -9.60 4.04 -6.92
N ILE A 165 -10.79 3.79 -7.45
CA ILE A 165 -11.22 2.47 -7.90
C ILE A 165 -10.76 2.30 -9.35
N ILE A 166 -9.87 1.35 -9.56
CA ILE A 166 -9.20 1.05 -10.83
C ILE A 166 -9.88 -0.19 -11.46
N PRO A 167 -10.19 -0.16 -12.76
CA PRO A 167 -10.78 -1.31 -13.45
C PRO A 167 -9.78 -2.47 -13.56
N PRO A 168 -10.26 -3.72 -13.73
CA PRO A 168 -9.39 -4.90 -13.84
C PRO A 168 -8.45 -4.85 -15.05
N THR A 169 -8.79 -4.08 -16.08
CA THR A 169 -7.95 -3.88 -17.27
C THR A 169 -6.69 -3.06 -16.98
N LEU A 170 -6.59 -2.40 -15.81
CA LEU A 170 -5.54 -1.43 -15.47
C LEU A 170 -5.43 -0.27 -16.47
N GLN A 171 -6.53 0.01 -17.19
CA GLN A 171 -6.64 1.01 -18.25
C GLN A 171 -8.02 1.68 -18.20
N GLY A 172 -8.08 2.94 -18.62
CA GLY A 172 -9.32 3.70 -18.68
C GLY A 172 -9.58 4.53 -17.43
N ARG A 173 -10.81 5.02 -17.30
CA ARG A 173 -11.19 5.97 -16.25
C ARG A 173 -11.30 5.27 -14.89
N THR A 174 -10.67 5.85 -13.87
CA THR A 174 -10.83 5.46 -12.48
C THR A 174 -12.03 6.19 -11.85
N GLN A 175 -12.57 5.63 -10.78
CA GLN A 175 -13.62 6.29 -9.99
C GLN A 175 -13.02 6.79 -8.68
N ALA A 176 -13.21 8.08 -8.38
CA ALA A 176 -12.80 8.69 -7.13
C ALA A 176 -13.71 8.25 -5.97
N LEU A 177 -13.13 8.06 -4.79
CA LEU A 177 -13.82 7.79 -3.54
C LEU A 177 -13.20 8.68 -2.45
N ILE A 178 -14.02 9.58 -1.88
CA ILE A 178 -13.63 10.51 -0.80
C ILE A 178 -14.68 10.37 0.31
N PRO A 179 -14.63 9.30 1.10
CA PRO A 179 -15.75 8.91 1.96
C PRO A 179 -15.96 9.85 3.15
N CYS A 180 -14.92 10.57 3.57
CA CYS A 180 -15.01 11.52 4.68
C CYS A 180 -15.38 12.94 4.26
N TYR A 181 -15.57 13.18 2.96
CA TYR A 181 -16.02 14.49 2.51
C TYR A 181 -17.53 14.62 2.69
N GLU A 182 -17.91 15.67 3.40
CA GLU A 182 -19.29 16.14 3.51
C GLU A 182 -19.33 17.66 3.25
N ASP A 183 -20.38 18.13 2.56
CA ASP A 183 -20.54 19.56 2.27
C ASP A 183 -20.66 20.37 3.59
N TYR A 184 -20.02 21.55 3.63
CA TYR A 184 -20.07 22.53 4.72
C TYR A 184 -19.45 22.09 6.06
N LYS A 185 -18.67 21.00 6.09
CA LYS A 185 -17.88 20.61 7.25
C LYS A 185 -16.52 21.31 7.27
N GLN A 186 -16.15 21.85 8.43
CA GLN A 186 -14.97 22.72 8.60
C GLN A 186 -14.07 22.33 9.79
N LYS A 187 -14.59 21.53 10.72
CA LYS A 187 -13.86 21.16 11.94
C LYS A 187 -12.81 20.10 11.63
N TYR A 188 -11.59 20.29 12.11
CA TYR A 188 -10.50 19.34 11.87
C TYR A 188 -10.69 17.99 12.59
N GLY A 189 -10.93 18.00 13.90
CA GLY A 189 -10.93 16.77 14.73
C GLY A 189 -12.28 16.09 14.89
N GLU A 190 -13.36 16.71 14.45
CA GLU A 190 -14.74 16.22 14.57
C GLU A 190 -15.28 15.84 13.19
N GLU A 191 -16.35 15.03 13.16
CA GLU A 191 -17.13 14.80 11.93
C GLU A 191 -16.28 14.40 10.71
N HIS A 192 -15.28 13.53 10.92
CA HIS A 192 -14.38 13.00 9.89
C HIS A 192 -13.46 14.02 9.18
N GLY A 193 -13.35 15.26 9.67
CA GLY A 193 -12.52 16.31 9.03
C GLY A 193 -11.02 15.98 8.91
N SER A 194 -10.52 15.03 9.69
CA SER A 194 -9.12 14.56 9.63
C SER A 194 -9.01 13.03 9.61
N CYS A 195 -9.99 12.36 9.01
CA CYS A 195 -10.07 10.90 9.08
C CYS A 195 -8.91 10.17 8.36
N GLN A 196 -8.25 10.82 7.38
CA GLN A 196 -7.20 10.22 6.56
C GLN A 196 -7.59 8.86 5.95
N ALA A 197 -8.77 8.80 5.31
CA ALA A 197 -9.29 7.56 4.76
C ALA A 197 -8.33 6.96 3.71
N GLY A 198 -8.18 5.63 3.77
CA GLY A 198 -7.33 4.89 2.85
C GLY A 198 -5.86 4.77 3.27
N ILE A 199 -5.54 5.01 4.55
CA ILE A 199 -4.22 4.61 5.11
C ILE A 199 -4.04 3.09 5.06
N ALA A 200 -5.14 2.37 5.30
CA ALA A 200 -5.29 0.94 5.10
C ALA A 200 -6.64 0.68 4.45
N GLY A 201 -6.76 -0.41 3.71
CA GLY A 201 -8.00 -0.77 3.04
C GLY A 201 -8.04 -2.24 2.67
N VAL A 202 -9.25 -2.80 2.72
CA VAL A 202 -9.60 -4.07 2.11
C VAL A 202 -10.70 -3.79 1.10
N PHE A 203 -10.68 -4.49 -0.03
CA PHE A 203 -11.71 -4.32 -1.06
C PHE A 203 -12.52 -5.60 -1.17
N THR A 204 -13.63 -5.64 -0.45
CA THR A 204 -14.58 -6.76 -0.50
C THR A 204 -15.50 -6.63 -1.72
N GLU A 205 -16.41 -7.61 -1.88
CA GLU A 205 -17.25 -7.88 -3.06
C GLU A 205 -17.78 -6.67 -3.86
#